data_AF-U7R2L5-F1
#
_entry.id   AF-U7R2L5-F1
#
_cell.length_a   1.000
_cell.length_b   1.000
_cell.length_c   1.000
_cell.angle_alpha   90.00
_cell.angle_beta   90.00
_cell.angle_gamma   90.00
#
_symmetry.space_group_name_H-M   'P 1'
#
loop_
_entity.id
_entity.type
_entity.pdbx_description
1 polymer ?
#
loop_
_entity_poly.entity_id
_entity_poly.type
_entity_poly.pdbx_seq_one_letter_code
_entity_poly.pdbx_strand_id
1 'polypeptide(L)'
;MGRETLGISRAGMCVISTVAELHSECHRRRAQLKAQLFRIPLSGLHQWSITEEGFLAHRTGRFFRVVGARFEEPSTPGLVIERPMIDQAEIGILCLFVTVINGQYYGLITFKFEPGTPDGIEVAPSVQATRSNYQTVHGGMRVPGVEIALSKTVNTLVDALQREQEEWFLGKVNRNRIILLDENESKKVEMLIPDSYWVPISVLLASTLQHRLINMDLRSILSMWPLDTTLTPIASSSVYSANTNIKNSKLKKANTKLVPLNSLEEWKIGEYIEHQAQQLFSIVGYRVEGQKRETQFWDQPLLVPVRVGQCSLLLRKGKEGIEMLITERVRIGSVRGPTIEPMHQRGDIADYTTATHRVSMLAEAADLVYSNKIYTALQTEEGGRFHGAMMVYQLGLLGAYSRNERADCWMSLAEIDILNWHGDCLSIELRTCLAMLKGLILTGNITL
;
A
#
# COMPACT_ATOMS: atom_id res chain seq x y z
N MET A 1 -3.31 4.55 32.99
CA MET A 1 -2.14 5.23 33.59
C MET A 1 -0.93 4.90 32.73
N GLY A 2 -0.10 5.90 32.43
CA GLY A 2 1.08 5.79 31.57
C GLY A 2 1.02 6.64 30.29
N ARG A 3 0.77 7.95 30.42
CA ARG A 3 0.97 8.99 29.37
C ARG A 3 2.31 9.73 29.54
N GLU A 4 3.22 9.24 30.38
CA GLU A 4 4.27 10.08 31.01
C GLU A 4 5.54 10.35 30.20
N THR A 5 5.61 10.00 28.91
CA THR A 5 6.84 10.26 28.10
C THR A 5 6.61 10.91 26.74
N LEU A 6 5.41 11.42 26.44
CA LEU A 6 5.12 12.08 25.15
C LEU A 6 4.74 13.54 25.37
N GLY A 7 5.36 14.44 24.60
CA GLY A 7 5.21 15.88 24.73
C GLY A 7 3.78 16.34 24.45
N ILE A 8 3.19 17.08 25.38
CA ILE A 8 1.96 17.84 25.14
C ILE A 8 2.40 19.14 24.46
N SER A 9 1.87 19.45 23.28
CA SER A 9 2.17 20.73 22.62
C SER A 9 1.63 21.90 23.45
N ARG A 10 2.11 23.14 23.19
CA ARG A 10 1.51 24.35 23.81
C ARG A 10 0.00 24.49 23.59
N ALA A 11 -0.56 23.75 22.62
CA ALA A 11 -2.00 23.69 22.30
C ALA A 11 -2.75 22.53 22.99
N GLY A 12 -2.10 21.73 23.85
CA GLY A 12 -2.74 20.61 24.57
C GLY A 12 -2.87 19.31 23.77
N MET A 13 -2.33 19.26 22.55
CA MET A 13 -2.46 18.13 21.62
C MET A 13 -1.38 17.06 21.88
N CYS A 14 -1.72 15.80 21.61
CA CYS A 14 -0.81 14.68 21.80
C CYS A 14 0.13 14.54 20.60
N VAL A 15 1.42 14.82 20.78
CA VAL A 15 2.38 14.92 19.69
C VAL A 15 3.51 13.89 19.83
N ILE A 16 3.90 13.32 18.69
CA ILE A 16 5.17 12.60 18.52
C ILE A 16 6.02 13.44 17.55
N SER A 17 7.19 13.89 18.00
CA SER A 17 8.00 14.89 17.29
C SER A 17 9.17 14.29 16.53
N THR A 18 9.53 13.03 16.78
CA THR A 18 10.70 12.39 16.16
C THR A 18 10.43 10.98 15.68
N VAL A 19 11.26 10.50 14.74
CA VAL A 19 11.22 9.10 14.27
C VAL A 19 11.48 8.13 15.43
N ALA A 20 12.39 8.48 16.34
CA ALA A 20 12.74 7.65 17.49
C ALA A 20 11.57 7.49 18.48
N GLU A 21 10.86 8.58 18.77
CA GLU A 21 9.65 8.54 19.60
C GLU A 21 8.55 7.71 18.94
N LEU A 22 8.34 7.87 17.62
CA LEU A 22 7.35 7.09 16.88
C LEU A 22 7.65 5.60 16.92
N HIS A 23 8.92 5.24 16.73
CA HIS A 23 9.38 3.86 16.82
C HIS A 23 9.20 3.30 18.24
N SER A 24 9.57 4.06 19.27
CA SER A 24 9.42 3.67 20.67
C SER A 24 7.96 3.41 21.05
N GLU A 25 7.05 4.31 20.66
CA GLU A 25 5.62 4.15 20.92
C GLU A 25 5.03 2.95 20.16
N CYS A 26 5.44 2.73 18.91
CA CYS A 26 5.04 1.55 18.15
C CYS A 26 5.49 0.26 18.85
N HIS A 27 6.76 0.20 19.26
CA HIS A 27 7.32 -0.95 19.96
C HIS A 27 6.62 -1.21 21.31
N ARG A 28 6.34 -0.15 22.08
CA ARG A 28 5.58 -0.24 23.33
C ARG A 28 4.20 -0.86 23.11
N ARG A 29 3.50 -0.49 22.03
CA ARG A 29 2.19 -1.06 21.69
C ARG A 29 2.29 -2.52 21.27
N ARG A 30 3.32 -2.89 20.48
CA ARG A 30 3.59 -4.29 20.12
C ARG A 30 3.81 -5.15 21.35
N ALA A 31 4.60 -4.68 22.31
CA ALA A 31 4.86 -5.40 23.57
C ALA A 31 3.60 -5.59 24.44
N GLN A 32 2.56 -4.78 24.23
CA GLN A 32 1.27 -4.86 24.94
C GLN A 32 0.20 -5.60 24.13
N LEU A 33 0.51 -6.04 22.91
CA LEU A 33 -0.43 -6.74 22.04
C LEU A 33 -0.76 -8.10 22.64
N LYS A 34 -2.06 -8.36 22.83
CA LYS A 34 -2.58 -9.64 23.32
C LYS A 34 -3.20 -10.50 22.22
N ALA A 35 -3.30 -9.97 21.01
CA ALA A 35 -3.91 -10.69 19.91
C ALA A 35 -3.05 -11.89 19.52
N GLN A 36 -3.71 -13.01 19.23
CA GLN A 36 -3.07 -14.25 18.81
C GLN A 36 -3.64 -14.67 17.47
N LEU A 37 -2.78 -15.28 16.65
CA LEU A 37 -3.11 -15.73 15.31
C LEU A 37 -2.86 -17.23 15.21
N PHE A 38 -3.90 -18.00 14.87
CA PHE A 38 -3.83 -19.43 14.73
C PHE A 38 -4.09 -19.83 13.29
N ARG A 39 -3.13 -20.52 12.68
CA ARG A 39 -3.33 -21.13 11.36
C ARG A 39 -4.33 -22.27 11.48
N ILE A 40 -5.33 -22.29 10.60
CA ILE A 40 -6.38 -23.31 10.54
C ILE A 40 -6.62 -23.75 9.08
N PRO A 41 -7.10 -24.98 8.84
CA PRO A 41 -7.53 -25.39 7.50
C PRO A 41 -8.64 -24.48 6.97
N LEU A 42 -8.71 -24.27 5.65
CA LEU A 42 -9.76 -23.47 5.01
C LEU A 42 -11.17 -24.01 5.32
N SER A 43 -11.32 -25.33 5.47
CA SER A 43 -12.57 -25.97 5.89
C SER A 43 -12.98 -25.65 7.34
N GLY A 44 -12.04 -25.15 8.15
CA GLY A 44 -12.27 -24.73 9.54
C GLY A 44 -12.65 -23.25 9.69
N LEU A 45 -12.59 -22.45 8.61
CA LEU A 45 -12.96 -21.04 8.66
C LEU A 45 -14.46 -20.88 8.94
N HIS A 46 -14.79 -20.24 10.06
CA HIS A 46 -16.18 -19.98 10.40
C HIS A 46 -16.73 -18.91 9.46
N GLN A 47 -17.88 -19.20 8.85
CA GLN A 47 -18.58 -18.31 7.90
C GLN A 47 -17.92 -18.14 6.52
N TRP A 48 -16.83 -18.86 6.20
CA TRP A 48 -16.25 -18.88 4.86
C TRP A 48 -16.40 -20.27 4.24
N SER A 49 -16.70 -20.34 2.94
CA SER A 49 -16.82 -21.60 2.22
C SER A 49 -16.58 -21.41 0.72
N ILE A 50 -16.31 -22.51 0.02
CA ILE A 50 -16.34 -22.53 -1.44
C ILE A 50 -17.80 -22.44 -1.90
N THR A 51 -18.11 -21.49 -2.78
CA THR A 51 -19.45 -21.28 -3.34
C THR A 51 -19.72 -22.24 -4.51
N GLU A 52 -20.94 -22.25 -5.04
CA GLU A 52 -21.30 -23.05 -6.22
C GLU A 52 -20.48 -22.66 -7.45
N GLU A 53 -20.10 -21.39 -7.57
CA GLU A 53 -19.20 -20.89 -8.63
C GLU A 53 -17.73 -21.31 -8.43
N GLY A 54 -17.40 -21.96 -7.30
CA GLY A 54 -16.06 -22.43 -7.00
C GLY A 54 -15.13 -21.36 -6.43
N PHE A 55 -15.66 -20.31 -5.80
CA PHE A 55 -14.87 -19.25 -5.16
C PHE A 55 -14.91 -19.37 -3.63
N LEU A 56 -13.83 -19.03 -2.93
CA LEU A 56 -13.86 -18.93 -1.47
C LEU A 56 -14.45 -17.57 -1.07
N ALA A 57 -15.59 -17.59 -0.37
CA ALA A 57 -16.29 -16.37 0.01
C ALA A 57 -16.87 -16.47 1.42
N HIS A 58 -17.09 -15.30 2.03
CA HIS A 58 -17.84 -15.23 3.28
C HIS A 58 -19.35 -15.41 3.00
N ARG A 59 -20.07 -16.12 3.87
CA ARG A 59 -21.51 -16.44 3.72
C ARG A 59 -22.44 -15.23 3.55
N THR A 60 -21.99 -14.05 3.97
CA THR A 60 -22.75 -12.79 3.82
C THR A 60 -22.53 -12.11 2.47
N GLY A 61 -21.62 -12.61 1.64
CA GLY A 61 -21.18 -11.97 0.40
C GLY A 61 -20.34 -10.70 0.60
N ARG A 62 -19.92 -10.40 1.84
CA ARG A 62 -19.11 -9.21 2.19
C ARG A 62 -17.62 -9.53 2.30
N PHE A 63 -16.84 -8.51 2.65
CA PHE A 63 -15.38 -8.52 2.75
C PHE A 63 -14.72 -8.65 1.37
N PHE A 64 -14.27 -9.85 1.03
CA PHE A 64 -13.62 -10.17 -0.23
C PHE A 64 -13.88 -11.63 -0.57
N ARG A 65 -13.53 -12.03 -1.78
CA ARG A 65 -13.53 -13.41 -2.24
C ARG A 65 -12.15 -13.78 -2.72
N VAL A 66 -11.83 -15.07 -2.69
CA VAL A 66 -10.70 -15.62 -3.43
C VAL A 66 -11.26 -16.36 -4.64
N VAL A 67 -10.88 -15.91 -5.83
CA VAL A 67 -11.37 -16.40 -7.12
C VAL A 67 -10.22 -17.01 -7.90
N GLY A 68 -10.47 -17.93 -8.82
CA GLY A 68 -9.49 -18.27 -9.84
C GLY A 68 -9.48 -17.22 -10.94
N ALA A 69 -8.31 -16.88 -11.45
CA ALA A 69 -8.13 -15.95 -12.55
C ALA A 69 -7.25 -16.54 -13.64
N ARG A 70 -7.65 -16.33 -14.90
CA ARG A 70 -6.92 -16.74 -16.11
C ARG A 70 -6.66 -15.53 -17.00
N PHE A 71 -5.42 -15.34 -17.41
CA PHE A 71 -4.96 -14.19 -18.19
C PHE A 71 -3.99 -14.64 -19.29
N GLU A 72 -4.21 -14.15 -20.51
CA GLU A 72 -3.28 -14.33 -21.62
C GLU A 72 -2.27 -13.19 -21.59
N GLU A 73 -0.98 -13.51 -21.41
CA GLU A 73 0.10 -12.54 -21.29
C GLU A 73 0.27 -11.75 -22.60
N PRO A 74 -0.04 -10.44 -22.63
CA PRO A 74 -0.04 -9.65 -23.87
C PRO A 74 1.34 -9.59 -24.53
N SER A 75 2.41 -9.66 -23.74
CA SER A 75 3.78 -9.59 -24.24
C SER A 75 4.30 -10.93 -24.80
N THR A 76 3.65 -12.05 -24.47
CA THR A 76 4.12 -13.40 -24.81
C THR A 76 2.96 -14.25 -25.37
N PRO A 77 2.77 -14.28 -26.71
CA PRO A 77 1.69 -15.02 -27.33
C PRO A 77 1.66 -16.50 -26.91
N GLY A 78 0.50 -16.99 -26.49
CA GLY A 78 0.29 -18.37 -26.07
C GLY A 78 0.65 -18.66 -24.61
N LEU A 79 1.26 -17.72 -23.88
CA LEU A 79 1.46 -17.85 -22.44
C LEU A 79 0.15 -17.50 -21.71
N VAL A 80 -0.43 -18.50 -21.06
CA VAL A 80 -1.59 -18.34 -20.18
C VAL A 80 -1.10 -18.40 -18.74
N ILE A 81 -1.47 -17.39 -17.95
CA ILE A 81 -1.19 -17.29 -16.53
C ILE A 81 -2.47 -17.58 -15.76
N GLU A 82 -2.38 -18.49 -14.79
CA GLU A 82 -3.49 -18.86 -13.91
C GLU A 82 -3.09 -18.81 -12.44
N ARG A 83 -3.94 -18.22 -11.59
CA ARG A 83 -3.74 -18.21 -10.14
C ARG A 83 -4.99 -17.79 -9.36
N PRO A 84 -5.06 -18.08 -8.06
CA PRO A 84 -6.00 -17.45 -7.16
C PRO A 84 -5.74 -15.94 -7.09
N MET A 85 -6.80 -15.14 -7.01
CA MET A 85 -6.72 -13.70 -6.79
C MET A 85 -7.74 -13.28 -5.74
N ILE A 86 -7.43 -12.19 -5.04
CA ILE A 86 -8.36 -11.53 -4.14
C ILE A 86 -9.26 -10.61 -4.95
N ASP A 87 -10.56 -10.87 -4.93
CA ASP A 87 -11.58 -10.02 -5.53
C ASP A 87 -12.34 -9.27 -4.44
N GLN A 88 -12.18 -7.95 -4.42
CA GLN A 88 -12.86 -7.05 -3.51
C GLN A 88 -13.25 -5.77 -4.26
N ALA A 89 -14.45 -5.79 -4.84
CA ALA A 89 -14.99 -4.68 -5.62
C ALA A 89 -15.24 -3.39 -4.80
N GLU A 90 -15.25 -3.47 -3.46
CA GLU A 90 -15.45 -2.31 -2.60
C GLU A 90 -14.25 -1.35 -2.61
N ILE A 91 -14.52 -0.08 -2.93
CA ILE A 91 -13.57 1.02 -2.75
C ILE A 91 -13.51 1.39 -1.26
N GLY A 92 -12.36 1.16 -0.63
CA GLY A 92 -12.12 1.60 0.74
C GLY A 92 -11.74 3.08 0.80
N ILE A 93 -11.78 3.65 2.00
CA ILE A 93 -11.35 5.01 2.29
C ILE A 93 -10.09 4.98 3.15
N LEU A 94 -9.03 5.61 2.66
CA LEU A 94 -7.77 5.83 3.35
C LEU A 94 -7.59 7.33 3.50
N CYS A 95 -7.57 7.85 4.72
CA CYS A 95 -7.51 9.30 4.95
C CYS A 95 -6.50 9.66 6.04
N LEU A 96 -5.63 10.60 5.71
CA LEU A 96 -4.79 11.31 6.68
C LEU A 96 -5.36 12.71 6.91
N PHE A 97 -5.79 12.97 8.14
CA PHE A 97 -6.10 14.32 8.60
C PHE A 97 -4.81 15.06 8.88
N VAL A 98 -4.72 16.30 8.40
CA VAL A 98 -3.56 17.17 8.53
C VAL A 98 -4.00 18.49 9.13
N THR A 99 -3.17 19.08 9.98
CA THR A 99 -3.38 20.46 10.48
C THR A 99 -2.05 21.18 10.59
N VAL A 100 -2.10 22.50 10.82
CA VAL A 100 -0.90 23.31 11.03
C VAL A 100 -0.72 23.58 12.52
N ILE A 101 0.44 23.19 13.06
CA ILE A 101 0.82 23.45 14.45
C ILE A 101 2.16 24.20 14.41
N ASN A 102 2.18 25.42 14.96
CA ASN A 102 3.37 26.29 14.98
C ASN A 102 4.03 26.47 13.59
N GLY A 103 3.21 26.64 12.54
CA GLY A 103 3.69 26.85 11.16
C GLY A 103 4.19 25.60 10.44
N GLN A 104 4.07 24.41 11.04
CA GLN A 104 4.42 23.13 10.42
C GLN A 104 3.19 22.25 10.24
N TYR A 105 3.17 21.43 9.19
CA TYR A 105 2.10 20.46 8.96
C TYR A 105 2.29 19.20 9.79
N TYR A 106 1.23 18.76 10.46
CA TYR A 106 1.16 17.53 11.24
C TYR A 106 0.07 16.63 10.69
N GLY A 107 0.36 15.34 10.53
CA GLY A 107 -0.64 14.31 10.23
C GLY A 107 -1.09 13.59 11.49
N LEU A 108 -2.39 13.33 11.62
CA LEU A 108 -2.95 12.55 12.72
C LEU A 108 -2.83 11.05 12.42
N ILE A 109 -2.02 10.33 13.17
CA ILE A 109 -1.84 8.89 12.98
C ILE A 109 -2.55 8.08 14.05
N THR A 110 -2.74 6.80 13.75
CA THR A 110 -3.12 5.78 14.72
C THR A 110 -2.10 4.63 14.69
N PHE A 111 -2.19 3.72 15.64
CA PHE A 111 -1.41 2.48 15.64
C PHE A 111 -2.38 1.32 15.45
N LYS A 112 -2.33 0.69 14.28
CA LYS A 112 -3.34 -0.30 13.88
C LYS A 112 -2.77 -1.70 13.97
N PHE A 113 -3.51 -2.57 14.64
CA PHE A 113 -3.29 -4.01 14.60
C PHE A 113 -3.92 -4.59 13.33
N GLU A 114 -3.16 -5.39 12.59
CA GLU A 114 -3.68 -6.23 11.52
C GLU A 114 -3.10 -7.65 11.64
N PRO A 115 -3.91 -8.70 11.43
CA PRO A 115 -3.50 -10.08 11.72
C PRO A 115 -2.35 -10.57 10.86
N GLY A 116 -2.21 -10.04 9.65
CA GLY A 116 -1.17 -10.41 8.71
C GLY A 116 0.14 -9.63 8.85
N THR A 117 0.16 -8.56 9.65
CA THR A 117 1.37 -7.78 9.92
C THR A 117 2.32 -8.61 10.81
N PRO A 118 3.60 -8.83 10.43
CA PRO A 118 4.53 -9.67 11.20
C PRO A 118 4.69 -9.27 12.67
N ASP A 119 4.78 -7.97 12.93
CA ASP A 119 4.89 -7.41 14.27
C ASP A 119 3.53 -7.03 14.88
N GLY A 120 2.43 -7.39 14.20
CA GLY A 120 1.04 -7.13 14.56
C GLY A 120 0.58 -5.67 14.40
N ILE A 121 1.36 -4.70 14.88
CA ILE A 121 1.00 -3.27 14.89
C ILE A 121 1.98 -2.44 14.05
N GLU A 122 1.45 -1.58 13.19
CA GLU A 122 2.20 -0.53 12.47
C GLU A 122 1.49 0.83 12.62
N VAL A 123 2.20 1.92 12.29
CA VAL A 123 1.64 3.27 12.24
C VAL A 123 0.75 3.38 11.00
N ALA A 124 -0.50 3.79 11.21
CA ALA A 124 -1.57 3.78 10.23
C ALA A 124 -2.16 5.19 10.05
N PRO A 125 -2.87 5.45 8.93
CA PRO A 125 -3.50 6.75 8.72
C PRO A 125 -4.63 6.99 9.74
N SER A 126 -5.19 8.21 9.76
CA SER A 126 -6.25 8.57 10.69
C SER A 126 -7.50 7.70 10.52
N VAL A 127 -7.85 7.40 9.27
CA VAL A 127 -8.98 6.54 8.92
C VAL A 127 -8.53 5.53 7.87
N GLN A 128 -8.81 4.25 8.16
CA GLN A 128 -8.57 3.13 7.26
C GLN A 128 -9.78 2.18 7.32
N ALA A 129 -10.69 2.28 6.34
CA ALA A 129 -11.94 1.52 6.37
C ALA A 129 -12.42 1.05 4.99
N THR A 130 -12.93 -0.18 4.93
CA THR A 130 -13.70 -0.68 3.78
C THR A 130 -15.14 -0.18 3.84
N ARG A 131 -15.85 -0.20 2.70
CA ARG A 131 -17.27 0.19 2.61
C ARG A 131 -18.17 -0.63 3.52
N SER A 132 -17.98 -1.94 3.52
CA SER A 132 -18.61 -2.90 4.42
C SER A 132 -18.47 -2.53 5.90
N ASN A 133 -17.32 -1.96 6.32
CA ASN A 133 -17.06 -1.60 7.70
C ASN A 133 -17.73 -0.28 8.12
N TYR A 134 -17.68 0.77 7.29
CA TYR A 134 -18.24 2.08 7.69
C TYR A 134 -19.74 2.23 7.48
N GLN A 135 -20.38 1.35 6.71
CA GLN A 135 -21.84 1.32 6.62
C GLN A 135 -22.50 0.69 7.87
N THR A 136 -21.72 0.30 8.90
CA THR A 136 -22.20 -0.24 10.20
C THR A 136 -23.16 -1.44 10.08
N VAL A 137 -23.13 -2.15 8.95
CA VAL A 137 -24.10 -3.21 8.64
C VAL A 137 -23.82 -4.52 9.41
N HIS A 138 -22.85 -4.49 10.34
CA HIS A 138 -22.48 -5.59 11.21
C HIS A 138 -22.83 -5.34 12.69
N GLY A 139 -23.53 -4.24 13.00
CA GLY A 139 -23.73 -3.83 14.40
C GLY A 139 -22.45 -3.38 15.11
N GLY A 140 -21.34 -3.29 14.36
CA GLY A 140 -20.03 -2.92 14.87
C GLY A 140 -19.84 -1.44 15.12
N MET A 141 -18.90 -1.12 16.02
CA MET A 141 -18.48 0.24 16.35
C MET A 141 -18.16 1.01 15.08
N ARG A 142 -18.81 2.16 14.97
CA ARG A 142 -18.60 3.14 13.90
C ARG A 142 -17.12 3.51 13.82
N VAL A 143 -16.54 3.46 12.61
CA VAL A 143 -15.15 3.87 12.40
C VAL A 143 -15.01 5.35 12.76
N PRO A 144 -14.20 5.72 13.77
CA PRO A 144 -14.02 7.11 14.17
C PRO A 144 -13.49 7.98 13.01
N GLY A 145 -14.02 9.20 12.88
CA GLY A 145 -13.60 10.15 11.83
C GLY A 145 -14.08 9.83 10.41
N VAL A 146 -14.76 8.71 10.16
CA VAL A 146 -15.10 8.29 8.79
C VAL A 146 -16.06 9.23 8.05
N GLU A 147 -16.99 9.87 8.77
CA GLU A 147 -17.90 10.86 8.15
C GLU A 147 -17.14 12.05 7.57
N ILE A 148 -16.13 12.54 8.30
CA ILE A 148 -15.27 13.63 7.87
C ILE A 148 -14.43 13.17 6.68
N ALA A 149 -13.86 11.97 6.76
CA ALA A 149 -13.08 11.36 5.67
C ALA A 149 -13.91 11.10 4.39
N LEU A 150 -15.23 10.97 4.48
CA LEU A 150 -16.14 10.81 3.34
C LEU A 150 -16.73 12.14 2.85
N SER A 151 -16.63 13.20 3.64
CA SER A 151 -17.22 14.50 3.31
C SER A 151 -16.62 15.09 2.03
N LYS A 152 -17.47 15.68 1.20
CA LYS A 152 -17.08 16.37 -0.03
C LYS A 152 -16.81 17.87 0.18
N THR A 153 -17.17 18.41 1.34
CA THR A 153 -17.10 19.86 1.62
C THR A 153 -15.88 20.25 2.46
N VAL A 154 -15.08 19.27 2.91
CA VAL A 154 -13.86 19.50 3.67
C VAL A 154 -12.72 19.95 2.78
N ASN A 155 -11.85 20.81 3.30
CA ASN A 155 -10.67 21.26 2.59
C ASN A 155 -9.71 20.08 2.35
N THR A 156 -9.64 19.63 1.11
CA THR A 156 -8.89 18.42 0.72
C THR A 156 -7.70 18.83 -0.11
N LEU A 157 -6.49 18.46 0.33
CA LEU A 157 -5.24 18.74 -0.39
C LEU A 157 -5.09 17.80 -1.60
N VAL A 158 -5.37 16.51 -1.39
CA VAL A 158 -5.34 15.48 -2.45
C VAL A 158 -6.47 14.48 -2.23
N ASP A 159 -7.10 14.04 -3.33
CA ASP A 159 -8.16 13.05 -3.36
C ASP A 159 -8.09 12.22 -4.65
N ALA A 160 -7.61 10.99 -4.56
CA ALA A 160 -7.39 10.13 -5.71
C ALA A 160 -7.81 8.68 -5.44
N LEU A 161 -8.25 7.98 -6.48
CA LEU A 161 -8.33 6.52 -6.44
C LEU A 161 -6.93 5.96 -6.71
N GLN A 162 -6.49 5.01 -5.90
CA GLN A 162 -5.18 4.40 -5.99
C GLN A 162 -5.29 2.89 -6.07
N ARG A 163 -4.51 2.26 -6.96
CA ARG A 163 -4.52 0.80 -7.17
C ARG A 163 -3.70 0.07 -6.12
N GLU A 164 -4.18 -1.07 -5.67
CA GLU A 164 -3.41 -1.99 -4.81
C GLU A 164 -2.61 -3.00 -5.66
N GLN A 165 -2.01 -4.02 -5.04
CA GLN A 165 -1.14 -5.00 -5.72
C GLN A 165 -1.90 -5.78 -6.80
N GLU A 166 -1.71 -5.42 -8.07
CA GLU A 166 -2.38 -6.05 -9.21
C GLU A 166 -1.90 -7.48 -9.49
N GLU A 167 -0.86 -7.95 -8.81
CA GLU A 167 -0.46 -9.36 -8.88
C GLU A 167 -1.32 -10.26 -7.98
N TRP A 168 -1.93 -9.69 -6.93
CA TRP A 168 -2.69 -10.42 -5.91
C TRP A 168 -4.16 -10.03 -5.87
N PHE A 169 -4.50 -8.79 -6.26
CA PHE A 169 -5.85 -8.26 -6.32
C PHE A 169 -6.36 -8.10 -7.75
N LEU A 170 -7.64 -8.37 -7.95
CA LEU A 170 -8.33 -8.07 -9.20
C LEU A 170 -8.89 -6.65 -9.18
N GLY A 171 -8.17 -5.70 -9.80
CA GLY A 171 -8.65 -4.32 -10.01
C GLY A 171 -8.98 -3.54 -8.73
N LYS A 172 -8.42 -3.93 -7.58
CA LYS A 172 -8.67 -3.28 -6.29
C LYS A 172 -8.14 -1.86 -6.31
N VAL A 173 -8.98 -0.93 -5.88
CA VAL A 173 -8.58 0.45 -5.59
C VAL A 173 -9.08 0.88 -4.21
N ASN A 174 -8.34 1.78 -3.58
CA ASN A 174 -8.80 2.57 -2.44
C ASN A 174 -8.83 4.05 -2.80
N ARG A 175 -9.69 4.82 -2.13
CA ARG A 175 -9.70 6.28 -2.24
C ARG A 175 -8.77 6.85 -1.18
N ASN A 176 -7.67 7.44 -1.61
CA ASN A 176 -6.69 8.06 -0.72
C ASN A 176 -6.97 9.55 -0.62
N ARG A 177 -6.99 10.08 0.60
CA ARG A 177 -7.27 11.49 0.87
C ARG A 177 -6.30 12.09 1.88
N ILE A 178 -5.95 13.35 1.65
CA ILE A 178 -5.25 14.20 2.61
C ILE A 178 -6.17 15.40 2.87
N ILE A 179 -6.69 15.50 4.09
CA ILE A 179 -7.68 16.52 4.46
C ILE A 179 -7.04 17.51 5.43
N LEU A 180 -7.02 18.79 5.04
CA LEU A 180 -6.51 19.87 5.87
C LEU A 180 -7.62 20.39 6.79
N LEU A 181 -7.38 20.30 8.09
CA LEU A 181 -8.26 20.73 9.16
C LEU A 181 -7.78 22.05 9.74
N ASP A 182 -8.73 22.93 10.05
CA ASP A 182 -8.45 24.10 10.87
C ASP A 182 -8.18 23.73 12.34
N GLU A 183 -7.84 24.72 13.17
CA GLU A 183 -7.51 24.50 14.59
C GLU A 183 -8.69 23.92 15.38
N ASN A 184 -9.92 24.30 15.08
CA ASN A 184 -11.11 23.81 15.79
C ASN A 184 -11.48 22.40 15.34
N GLU A 185 -11.40 22.12 14.04
CA GLU A 185 -11.63 20.80 13.47
C GLU A 185 -10.61 19.78 13.96
N SER A 186 -9.32 20.15 14.01
CA SER A 186 -8.26 19.26 14.48
C SER A 186 -8.45 18.81 15.92
N LYS A 187 -8.84 19.72 16.84
CA LYS A 187 -9.19 19.38 18.23
C LYS A 187 -10.38 18.41 18.32
N LYS A 188 -11.42 18.63 17.51
CA LYS A 188 -12.60 17.74 17.46
C LYS A 188 -12.23 16.34 16.95
N VAL A 189 -11.40 16.28 15.91
CA VAL A 189 -10.95 15.01 15.32
C VAL A 189 -10.05 14.24 16.27
N GLU A 190 -9.13 14.90 16.97
CA GLU A 190 -8.28 14.28 18.00
C GLU A 190 -9.13 13.65 19.12
N MET A 191 -10.19 14.32 19.58
CA MET A 191 -11.12 13.77 20.57
C MET A 191 -11.95 12.61 20.02
N LEU A 192 -12.30 12.65 18.73
CA LEU A 192 -13.11 11.63 18.08
C LEU A 192 -12.33 10.34 17.83
N ILE A 193 -11.04 10.44 17.51
CA ILE A 193 -10.18 9.30 17.18
C ILE A 193 -9.29 8.99 18.39
N PRO A 194 -9.68 8.05 19.25
CA PRO A 194 -8.93 7.74 20.47
C PRO A 194 -7.54 7.18 20.14
N ASP A 195 -6.61 7.37 21.07
CA ASP A 195 -5.23 6.87 20.98
C ASP A 195 -4.48 7.32 19.70
N SER A 196 -4.86 8.48 19.16
CA SER A 196 -4.23 9.12 18.00
C SER A 196 -3.16 10.13 18.42
N TYR A 197 -2.21 10.40 17.52
CA TYR A 197 -1.11 11.33 17.74
C TYR A 197 -0.89 12.21 16.51
N TRP A 198 -0.64 13.49 16.74
CA TRP A 198 -0.18 14.40 15.70
C TRP A 198 1.33 14.24 15.51
N VAL A 199 1.76 14.07 14.25
CA VAL A 199 3.18 13.85 13.91
C VAL A 199 3.56 14.77 12.75
N PRO A 200 4.69 15.50 12.82
CA PRO A 200 5.13 16.32 11.69
C PRO A 200 5.19 15.50 10.41
N ILE A 201 4.71 16.03 9.29
CA ILE A 201 4.73 15.30 8.01
C ILE A 201 6.16 14.93 7.60
N SER A 202 7.15 15.78 7.90
CA SER A 202 8.58 15.49 7.69
C SER A 202 9.03 14.25 8.47
N VAL A 203 8.55 14.05 9.69
CA VAL A 203 8.83 12.88 10.52
C VAL A 203 8.15 11.64 9.97
N LEU A 204 6.89 11.75 9.52
CA LEU A 204 6.18 10.62 8.88
C LEU A 204 6.87 10.17 7.59
N LEU A 205 7.26 11.10 6.73
CA LEU A 205 7.99 10.80 5.50
C LEU A 205 9.37 10.21 5.79
N ALA A 206 10.14 10.76 6.74
CA ALA A 206 11.41 10.17 7.16
C ALA A 206 11.25 8.77 7.75
N SER A 207 10.14 8.51 8.44
CA SER A 207 9.82 7.21 9.04
C SER A 207 9.56 6.11 8.01
N THR A 208 9.27 6.44 6.74
CA THR A 208 9.14 5.46 5.66
C THR A 208 10.47 4.76 5.31
N LEU A 209 11.59 5.30 5.79
CA LEU A 209 12.91 4.67 5.68
C LEU A 209 13.17 3.65 6.81
N GLN A 210 12.32 3.62 7.84
CA GLN A 210 12.41 2.64 8.93
C GLN A 210 11.69 1.35 8.53
N HIS A 211 12.27 0.21 8.93
CA HIS A 211 11.71 -1.09 8.61
C HIS A 211 10.40 -1.33 9.36
N ARG A 212 9.36 -1.73 8.62
CA ARG A 212 8.07 -2.18 9.18
C ARG A 212 7.50 -1.23 10.24
N LEU A 213 7.57 0.08 10.01
CA LEU A 213 7.08 1.09 10.96
C LEU A 213 5.80 1.75 10.45
N ILE A 214 5.83 2.28 9.23
CA ILE A 214 4.70 2.94 8.57
C ILE A 214 3.98 1.90 7.72
N ASN A 215 2.69 1.67 7.95
CA ASN A 215 1.93 0.68 7.21
C ASN A 215 1.73 1.07 5.74
N MET A 216 1.37 0.09 4.92
CA MET A 216 1.21 0.26 3.47
C MET A 216 0.26 1.42 3.11
N ASP A 217 -0.88 1.49 3.79
CA ASP A 217 -1.91 2.50 3.52
C ASP A 217 -1.42 3.92 3.81
N LEU A 218 -0.67 4.12 4.91
CA LEU A 218 -0.08 5.42 5.21
C LEU A 218 1.05 5.76 4.23
N ARG A 219 1.89 4.80 3.81
CA ARG A 219 2.89 5.03 2.75
C ARG A 219 2.22 5.46 1.44
N SER A 220 1.12 4.80 1.07
CA SER A 220 0.32 5.12 -0.11
C SER A 220 -0.23 6.56 -0.06
N ILE A 221 -0.74 7.00 1.10
CA ILE A 221 -1.19 8.39 1.28
C ILE A 221 -0.03 9.39 1.27
N LEU A 222 1.06 9.11 2.01
CA LEU A 222 2.23 9.97 2.09
C LEU A 222 2.93 10.15 0.73
N SER A 223 2.84 9.17 -0.16
CA SER A 223 3.32 9.29 -1.55
C SER A 223 2.69 10.47 -2.29
N MET A 224 1.47 10.87 -1.90
CA MET A 224 0.74 11.98 -2.49
C MET A 224 1.04 13.31 -1.79
N TRP A 225 1.90 13.36 -0.76
CA TRP A 225 2.20 14.62 -0.09
C TRP A 225 2.92 15.61 -1.03
N PRO A 226 2.41 16.83 -1.23
CA PRO A 226 3.09 17.87 -2.03
C PRO A 226 4.35 18.38 -1.34
N LEU A 227 5.49 18.34 -2.04
CA LEU A 227 6.78 18.83 -1.50
C LEU A 227 6.89 20.36 -1.50
N ASP A 228 6.21 21.05 -2.41
CA ASP A 228 6.22 22.51 -2.44
C ASP A 228 5.37 23.06 -1.30
N THR A 229 6.00 23.82 -0.40
CA THR A 229 5.40 24.31 0.85
C THR A 229 4.34 25.40 0.64
N THR A 230 4.18 25.94 -0.56
CA THR A 230 3.06 26.83 -0.90
C THR A 230 1.81 26.00 -1.21
N LEU A 231 1.24 25.36 -0.19
CA LEU A 231 0.07 24.50 -0.34
C LEU A 231 -1.19 25.31 -0.66
N THR A 232 -1.40 25.64 -1.93
CA THR A 232 -2.75 25.90 -2.44
C THR A 232 -3.48 24.55 -2.57
N PRO A 233 -4.78 24.47 -2.23
CA PRO A 233 -5.57 23.28 -2.54
C PRO A 233 -5.35 22.93 -4.01
N ILE A 234 -4.92 21.69 -4.30
CA ILE A 234 -4.77 21.24 -5.68
C ILE A 234 -6.17 21.19 -6.24
N ALA A 235 -6.57 22.25 -6.92
CA ALA A 235 -7.93 22.40 -7.38
C ALA A 235 -8.28 21.19 -8.25
N SER A 236 -9.37 20.51 -7.92
CA SER A 236 -9.97 19.44 -8.74
C SER A 236 -10.32 19.86 -10.18
N SER A 237 -10.12 21.14 -10.52
CA SER A 237 -10.67 21.81 -11.70
C SER A 237 -9.65 22.15 -12.79
N SER A 238 -8.35 21.95 -12.61
CA SER A 238 -7.47 21.79 -13.78
C SER A 238 -7.33 20.30 -14.04
N VAL A 239 -8.16 19.81 -14.97
CA VAL A 239 -7.82 18.64 -15.77
C VAL A 239 -6.55 19.01 -16.55
N TYR A 240 -5.40 19.09 -15.87
CA TYR A 240 -4.14 18.94 -16.53
C TYR A 240 -4.22 17.57 -17.17
N SER A 241 -4.05 17.57 -18.48
CA SER A 241 -4.11 16.40 -19.32
C SER A 241 -2.93 15.48 -19.05
N ALA A 242 -2.61 15.12 -17.80
CA ALA A 242 -1.69 14.02 -17.47
C ALA A 242 -2.19 12.68 -18.04
N ASN A 243 -3.49 12.66 -18.38
CA ASN A 243 -4.08 11.69 -19.29
C ASN A 243 -3.38 11.57 -20.66
N THR A 244 -2.56 12.51 -21.16
CA THR A 244 -1.96 12.40 -22.51
C THR A 244 -0.87 11.35 -22.63
N ASN A 245 -0.08 11.10 -21.58
CA ASN A 245 1.00 10.10 -21.68
C ASN A 245 0.45 8.66 -21.57
N ILE A 246 -0.58 8.43 -20.75
CA ILE A 246 -1.23 7.10 -20.65
C ILE A 246 -2.26 6.88 -21.78
N LYS A 247 -2.92 7.93 -22.30
CA LYS A 247 -3.80 7.80 -23.48
C LYS A 247 -3.06 7.33 -24.74
N ASN A 248 -1.73 7.50 -24.77
CA ASN A 248 -0.88 7.02 -25.86
C ASN A 248 -0.23 5.65 -25.55
N SER A 249 -0.57 5.01 -24.43
CA SER A 249 -0.11 3.66 -24.16
C SER A 249 -0.56 2.71 -25.27
N LYS A 250 0.37 1.87 -25.72
CA LYS A 250 0.07 0.76 -26.62
C LYS A 250 -0.50 -0.45 -25.87
N LEU A 251 -0.36 -0.49 -24.55
CA LEU A 251 -0.83 -1.57 -23.70
C LEU A 251 -2.31 -1.40 -23.39
N LYS A 252 -3.05 -2.51 -23.44
CA LYS A 252 -4.47 -2.55 -23.09
C LYS A 252 -4.63 -3.12 -21.69
N LYS A 253 -5.74 -2.80 -21.03
CA LYS A 253 -6.13 -3.43 -19.76
C LYS A 253 -6.12 -4.96 -19.88
N ALA A 254 -5.86 -5.63 -18.76
CA ALA A 254 -5.93 -7.08 -18.68
C ALA A 254 -7.34 -7.59 -19.00
N ASN A 255 -7.43 -8.63 -19.84
CA ASN A 255 -8.68 -9.33 -20.13
C ASN A 255 -8.77 -10.60 -19.29
N THR A 256 -8.78 -10.42 -17.98
CA THR A 256 -8.71 -11.51 -17.00
C THR A 256 -10.07 -12.17 -16.86
N LYS A 257 -10.12 -13.48 -17.09
CA LYS A 257 -11.31 -14.31 -16.94
C LYS A 257 -11.35 -14.92 -15.54
N LEU A 258 -12.50 -14.80 -14.88
CA LEU A 258 -12.74 -15.51 -13.63
C LEU A 258 -13.06 -16.98 -13.93
N VAL A 259 -12.42 -17.88 -13.20
CA VAL A 259 -12.61 -19.33 -13.29
C VAL A 259 -12.71 -19.95 -11.90
N PRO A 260 -13.45 -21.06 -11.70
CA PRO A 260 -13.48 -21.76 -10.43
C PRO A 260 -12.07 -22.07 -9.91
N LEU A 261 -11.85 -22.01 -8.59
CA LEU A 261 -10.53 -22.29 -8.03
C LEU A 261 -10.04 -23.70 -8.37
N ASN A 262 -10.97 -24.67 -8.48
CA ASN A 262 -10.64 -26.07 -8.77
C ASN A 262 -10.30 -26.34 -10.24
N SER A 263 -10.41 -25.34 -11.12
CA SER A 263 -10.01 -25.44 -12.52
C SER A 263 -8.61 -24.90 -12.79
N LEU A 264 -7.92 -24.38 -11.77
CA LEU A 264 -6.55 -23.88 -11.89
C LEU A 264 -5.59 -25.07 -11.95
N GLU A 265 -4.98 -25.32 -13.11
CA GLU A 265 -4.24 -26.57 -13.36
C GLU A 265 -3.02 -26.74 -12.44
N GLU A 266 -2.28 -25.66 -12.16
CA GLU A 266 -1.05 -25.68 -11.36
C GLU A 266 -1.30 -25.42 -9.86
N TRP A 267 -2.57 -25.36 -9.42
CA TRP A 267 -2.93 -25.05 -8.04
C TRP A 267 -3.71 -26.19 -7.40
N LYS A 268 -3.39 -26.51 -6.15
CA LYS A 268 -4.07 -27.53 -5.36
C LYS A 268 -4.95 -26.87 -4.31
N ILE A 269 -6.19 -27.34 -4.20
CA ILE A 269 -7.10 -27.00 -3.10
C ILE A 269 -7.12 -28.17 -2.13
N GLY A 270 -6.66 -27.94 -0.91
CA GLY A 270 -6.72 -28.88 0.20
C GLY A 270 -7.03 -28.15 1.50
N GLU A 271 -6.20 -28.39 2.53
CA GLU A 271 -6.24 -27.56 3.75
C GLU A 271 -5.96 -26.08 3.47
N TYR A 272 -5.17 -25.82 2.43
CA TYR A 272 -4.80 -24.50 1.90
C TYR A 272 -4.96 -24.51 0.38
N ILE A 273 -4.95 -23.34 -0.26
CA ILE A 273 -4.80 -23.23 -1.71
C ILE A 273 -3.34 -22.89 -2.00
N GLU A 274 -2.63 -23.74 -2.72
CA GLU A 274 -1.18 -23.58 -2.95
C GLU A 274 -0.79 -24.02 -4.35
N HIS A 275 0.28 -23.42 -4.89
CA HIS A 275 0.86 -23.83 -6.16
C HIS A 275 1.52 -25.21 -6.00
N GLN A 276 1.37 -26.11 -6.99
CA GLN A 276 1.92 -27.47 -6.92
C GLN A 276 3.44 -27.51 -6.72
N ALA A 277 4.15 -26.53 -7.29
CA ALA A 277 5.60 -26.37 -7.12
C ALA A 277 6.01 -25.57 -5.86
N GLN A 278 5.07 -25.22 -4.99
CA GLN A 278 5.29 -24.37 -3.80
C GLN A 278 5.97 -23.03 -4.12
N GLN A 279 5.47 -22.37 -5.16
CA GLN A 279 5.93 -21.06 -5.63
C GLN A 279 4.81 -20.02 -5.48
N LEU A 280 5.14 -18.74 -5.68
CA LEU A 280 4.21 -17.60 -5.62
C LEU A 280 3.64 -17.38 -4.22
N PHE A 281 2.54 -18.04 -3.87
CA PHE A 281 1.91 -17.82 -2.58
C PHE A 281 0.97 -18.97 -2.24
N SER A 282 0.42 -18.92 -1.04
CA SER A 282 -0.67 -19.78 -0.61
C SER A 282 -1.82 -18.95 -0.03
N ILE A 283 -3.03 -19.47 -0.08
CA ILE A 283 -4.19 -18.94 0.63
C ILE A 283 -4.43 -19.82 1.85
N VAL A 284 -4.31 -19.22 3.03
CA VAL A 284 -4.30 -19.93 4.30
C VAL A 284 -5.39 -19.39 5.21
N GLY A 285 -6.11 -20.28 5.90
CA GLY A 285 -7.08 -19.90 6.90
C GLY A 285 -6.41 -19.49 8.21
N TYR A 286 -6.90 -18.41 8.81
CA TYR A 286 -6.45 -17.95 10.12
C TYR A 286 -7.62 -17.61 11.03
N ARG A 287 -7.47 -17.96 12.31
CA ARG A 287 -8.29 -17.48 13.42
C ARG A 287 -7.53 -16.43 14.20
N VAL A 288 -8.19 -15.30 14.46
CA VAL A 288 -7.65 -14.21 15.27
C VAL A 288 -8.41 -14.14 16.58
N GLU A 289 -7.69 -14.15 17.70
CA GLU A 289 -8.24 -14.07 19.05
C GLU A 289 -7.57 -12.95 19.86
N GLY A 290 -8.12 -12.59 21.03
CA GLY A 290 -7.43 -11.75 22.02
C GLY A 290 -7.35 -10.25 21.69
N GLN A 291 -7.93 -9.81 20.57
CA GLN A 291 -8.19 -8.39 20.34
C GLN A 291 -9.46 -7.98 21.11
N LYS A 292 -9.45 -6.80 21.76
CA LYS A 292 -10.64 -6.19 22.36
C LYS A 292 -11.63 -5.70 21.26
N ARG A 293 -12.08 -6.60 20.40
CA ARG A 293 -13.21 -6.41 19.49
C ARG A 293 -14.48 -6.93 20.16
N GLU A 294 -15.62 -6.59 19.57
CA GLU A 294 -16.94 -7.04 20.01
C GLU A 294 -17.13 -8.56 19.91
N THR A 295 -16.38 -9.22 19.02
CA THR A 295 -16.35 -10.68 18.90
C THR A 295 -15.10 -11.25 19.58
N GLN A 296 -15.27 -12.38 20.27
CA GLN A 296 -14.19 -13.08 20.97
C GLN A 296 -13.07 -13.56 20.02
N PHE A 297 -13.45 -13.85 18.76
CA PHE A 297 -12.55 -14.20 17.67
C PHE A 297 -13.18 -13.87 16.31
N TRP A 298 -12.40 -13.93 15.23
CA TRP A 298 -12.91 -14.04 13.86
C TRP A 298 -11.97 -14.88 13.00
N ASP A 299 -12.52 -15.47 11.95
CA ASP A 299 -11.78 -16.29 10.99
C ASP A 299 -11.70 -15.55 9.64
N GLN A 300 -10.55 -15.61 8.97
CA GLN A 300 -10.40 -15.10 7.61
C GLN A 300 -9.30 -15.84 6.84
N PRO A 301 -9.42 -15.96 5.50
CA PRO A 301 -8.29 -16.31 4.67
C PRO A 301 -7.28 -15.16 4.61
N LEU A 302 -6.01 -15.49 4.47
CA LEU A 302 -4.91 -14.57 4.18
C LEU A 302 -4.05 -15.15 3.06
N LEU A 303 -3.58 -14.30 2.15
CA LEU A 303 -2.57 -14.67 1.17
C LEU A 303 -1.18 -14.61 1.81
N VAL A 304 -0.38 -15.65 1.61
CA VAL A 304 0.94 -15.85 2.21
C VAL A 304 1.96 -16.00 1.07
N PRO A 305 2.75 -14.96 0.74
CA PRO A 305 3.83 -15.09 -0.24
C PRO A 305 4.89 -16.09 0.23
N VAL A 306 5.49 -16.83 -0.70
CA VAL A 306 6.55 -17.80 -0.35
C VAL A 306 7.90 -17.13 -0.11
N ARG A 307 8.09 -15.91 -0.61
CA ARG A 307 9.35 -15.17 -0.51
C ARG A 307 9.12 -13.70 -0.18
N VAL A 308 10.15 -13.08 0.37
CA VAL A 308 10.26 -11.62 0.45
C VAL A 308 10.45 -11.11 -0.97
N GLY A 309 9.58 -10.22 -1.43
CA GLY A 309 9.75 -9.60 -2.74
C GLY A 309 10.75 -8.44 -2.69
N GLN A 310 11.11 -7.93 -3.86
CA GLN A 310 12.05 -6.83 -3.99
C GLN A 310 11.57 -5.82 -5.02
N CYS A 311 11.73 -4.54 -4.71
CA CYS A 311 11.37 -3.44 -5.58
C CYS A 311 12.47 -2.38 -5.55
N SER A 312 13.06 -2.10 -6.70
CA SER A 312 14.19 -1.17 -6.83
C SER A 312 13.86 -0.06 -7.81
N LEU A 313 13.82 1.17 -7.30
CA LEU A 313 13.64 2.38 -8.10
C LEU A 313 14.97 3.08 -8.27
N LEU A 314 15.39 3.27 -9.53
CA LEU A 314 16.60 4.02 -9.85
C LEU A 314 16.27 5.48 -10.06
N LEU A 315 17.14 6.32 -9.55
CA LEU A 315 17.02 7.77 -9.53
C LEU A 315 18.22 8.38 -10.22
N ARG A 316 18.00 9.41 -11.03
CA ARG A 316 19.08 10.24 -11.57
C ARG A 316 18.71 11.71 -11.47
N LYS A 317 19.73 12.57 -11.57
CA LYS A 317 19.50 14.00 -11.80
C LYS A 317 19.19 14.23 -13.28
N GLY A 318 17.96 14.60 -13.57
CA GLY A 318 17.48 15.05 -14.87
C GLY A 318 17.68 16.56 -15.07
N LYS A 319 17.08 17.09 -16.14
CA LYS A 319 17.15 18.53 -16.46
C LYS A 319 16.30 19.38 -15.51
N GLU A 320 15.14 18.86 -15.10
CA GLU A 320 14.13 19.57 -14.31
C GLU A 320 14.06 19.08 -12.85
N GLY A 321 15.02 18.27 -12.42
CA GLY A 321 15.08 17.71 -11.07
C GLY A 321 15.34 16.21 -11.09
N ILE A 322 14.79 15.50 -10.11
CA ILE A 322 14.96 14.05 -9.99
C ILE A 322 14.08 13.33 -11.02
N GLU A 323 14.69 12.41 -11.76
CA GLU A 323 14.01 11.49 -12.66
C GLU A 323 14.08 10.06 -12.13
N MET A 324 13.05 9.28 -12.41
CA MET A 324 12.87 7.91 -11.94
C MET A 324 12.78 6.94 -13.11
N LEU A 325 13.50 5.81 -13.01
CA LEU A 325 13.43 4.75 -14.02
C LEU A 325 12.18 3.90 -13.77
N ILE A 326 11.19 4.08 -14.63
CA ILE A 326 9.87 3.46 -14.54
C ILE A 326 9.57 2.60 -15.77
N THR A 327 8.50 1.82 -15.68
CA THR A 327 7.93 1.07 -16.80
C THR A 327 6.43 1.01 -16.70
N GLU A 328 5.81 0.78 -17.84
CA GLU A 328 4.39 0.50 -17.93
C GLU A 328 4.18 -1.01 -18.05
N ARG A 329 3.34 -1.59 -17.19
CA ARG A 329 3.02 -3.02 -17.18
C ARG A 329 1.51 -3.28 -17.15
N VAL A 330 1.15 -4.47 -17.62
CA VAL A 330 -0.19 -5.06 -17.45
C VAL A 330 0.01 -6.40 -16.79
N ARG A 331 -0.51 -6.53 -15.58
CA ARG A 331 -0.50 -7.76 -14.78
C ARG A 331 -1.86 -8.43 -14.86
N ILE A 332 -1.96 -9.65 -14.33
CA ILE A 332 -3.22 -10.40 -14.27
C ILE A 332 -4.35 -9.64 -13.56
N GLY A 333 -4.06 -8.77 -12.60
CA GLY A 333 -5.06 -7.91 -11.94
C GLY A 333 -5.28 -6.54 -12.57
N SER A 334 -4.55 -6.16 -13.62
CA SER A 334 -4.57 -4.82 -14.24
C SER A 334 -5.79 -4.59 -15.14
N VAL A 335 -6.98 -4.90 -14.64
CA VAL A 335 -8.27 -4.76 -15.34
C VAL A 335 -8.71 -3.30 -15.52
N ARG A 336 -7.99 -2.36 -14.89
CA ARG A 336 -8.21 -0.91 -14.98
C ARG A 336 -7.35 -0.22 -16.04
N GLY A 337 -6.45 -0.95 -16.68
CA GLY A 337 -5.49 -0.40 -17.66
C GLY A 337 -4.06 -0.74 -17.28
N PRO A 338 -3.09 -0.29 -18.06
CA PRO A 338 -1.70 -0.38 -17.67
C PRO A 338 -1.39 0.40 -16.38
N THR A 339 -0.28 0.04 -15.75
CA THR A 339 0.22 0.58 -14.49
C THR A 339 1.68 0.99 -14.62
N ILE A 340 2.02 2.15 -14.06
CA ILE A 340 3.37 2.67 -13.96
C ILE A 340 4.03 2.11 -12.69
N GLU A 341 5.20 1.54 -12.88
CA GLU A 341 5.91 0.72 -11.91
C GLU A 341 7.40 1.04 -11.88
N PRO A 342 8.11 0.78 -10.77
CA PRO A 342 9.56 0.75 -10.79
C PRO A 342 10.02 -0.32 -11.79
N MET A 343 11.06 -0.01 -12.56
CA MET A 343 11.64 -0.91 -13.56
C MET A 343 11.92 -2.30 -12.98
N HIS A 344 12.48 -2.35 -11.78
CA HIS A 344 12.94 -3.59 -11.18
C HIS A 344 12.00 -4.02 -10.06
N GLN A 345 11.33 -5.15 -10.28
CA GLN A 345 10.54 -5.84 -9.27
C GLN A 345 10.82 -7.34 -9.37
N ARG A 346 10.89 -8.02 -8.23
CA ARG A 346 11.21 -9.46 -8.12
C ARG A 346 10.40 -10.15 -7.04
N GLY A 347 10.39 -11.48 -7.10
CA GLY A 347 9.70 -12.36 -6.18
C GLY A 347 8.28 -12.63 -6.65
N ASP A 348 7.39 -12.93 -5.71
CA ASP A 348 6.01 -13.39 -6.01
C ASP A 348 5.13 -12.31 -6.66
N ILE A 349 5.66 -11.10 -6.79
CA ILE A 349 5.07 -9.99 -7.52
C ILE A 349 5.40 -9.99 -9.02
N ALA A 350 6.48 -10.61 -9.48
CA ALA A 350 6.93 -10.45 -10.88
C ALA A 350 7.56 -11.70 -11.50
N ASP A 351 8.07 -12.64 -10.69
CA ASP A 351 8.80 -13.79 -11.19
C ASP A 351 7.96 -15.06 -11.06
N TYR A 352 7.52 -15.58 -12.21
CA TYR A 352 6.71 -16.80 -12.27
C TYR A 352 7.53 -18.08 -12.28
N THR A 353 8.80 -17.98 -12.62
CA THR A 353 9.71 -19.13 -12.74
C THR A 353 11.10 -18.80 -12.19
N THR A 354 11.90 -19.83 -11.93
CA THR A 354 13.33 -19.64 -11.58
C THR A 354 14.10 -18.95 -12.71
N ALA A 355 13.74 -19.17 -13.98
CA ALA A 355 14.41 -18.56 -15.11
C ALA A 355 14.14 -17.05 -15.18
N THR A 356 12.87 -16.65 -15.08
CA THR A 356 12.47 -15.23 -15.05
C THR A 356 13.10 -14.53 -13.86
N HIS A 357 13.12 -15.16 -12.68
CA HIS A 357 13.77 -14.62 -11.49
C HIS A 357 15.26 -14.32 -11.70
N ARG A 358 16.01 -15.24 -12.33
CA ARG A 358 17.43 -15.03 -12.62
C ARG A 358 17.65 -13.86 -13.58
N VAL A 359 16.81 -13.73 -14.61
CA VAL A 359 16.88 -12.61 -15.57
C VAL A 359 16.59 -11.29 -14.88
N SER A 360 15.51 -11.19 -14.11
CA SER A 360 15.16 -10.00 -13.33
C SER A 360 16.27 -9.62 -12.35
N MET A 361 16.86 -10.61 -11.66
CA MET A 361 17.96 -10.40 -10.71
C MET A 361 19.22 -9.84 -11.39
N LEU A 362 19.62 -10.41 -12.53
CA LEU A 362 20.79 -9.94 -13.27
C LEU A 362 20.56 -8.53 -13.84
N ALA A 363 19.37 -8.25 -14.37
CA ALA A 363 19.03 -6.94 -14.91
C ALA A 363 19.04 -5.86 -13.81
N GLU A 364 18.47 -6.14 -12.64
CA GLU A 364 18.49 -5.21 -11.51
C GLU A 364 19.92 -4.98 -11.00
N ALA A 365 20.72 -6.04 -10.84
CA ALA A 365 22.10 -5.92 -10.40
C ALA A 365 22.96 -5.10 -11.39
N ALA A 366 22.77 -5.33 -12.69
CA ALA A 366 23.47 -4.61 -13.75
C ALA A 366 23.15 -3.11 -13.75
N ASP A 367 21.94 -2.71 -13.36
CA ASP A 367 21.60 -1.30 -13.26
C ASP A 367 22.01 -0.69 -11.90
N LEU A 368 21.84 -1.43 -10.79
CA LEU A 368 22.18 -0.96 -9.44
C LEU A 368 23.68 -0.75 -9.24
N VAL A 369 24.56 -1.47 -9.95
CA VAL A 369 26.02 -1.32 -9.83
C VAL A 369 26.51 0.11 -10.14
N TYR A 370 25.72 0.89 -10.88
CA TYR A 370 26.01 2.29 -11.20
C TYR A 370 25.50 3.27 -10.13
N SER A 371 24.90 2.78 -9.05
CA SER A 371 24.40 3.62 -7.96
C SER A 371 25.54 4.00 -7.01
N ASN A 372 25.74 5.30 -6.79
CA ASN A 372 26.70 5.80 -5.80
C ASN A 372 26.17 5.64 -4.37
N LYS A 373 24.84 5.57 -4.21
CA LYS A 373 24.17 5.37 -2.92
C LYS A 373 22.89 4.56 -3.14
N ILE A 374 22.64 3.61 -2.25
CA ILE A 374 21.41 2.83 -2.22
C ILE A 374 20.80 2.99 -0.83
N TYR A 375 19.56 3.45 -0.78
CA TYR A 375 18.75 3.43 0.43
C TYR A 375 17.87 2.20 0.42
N THR A 376 17.65 1.56 1.56
CA THR A 376 16.89 0.31 1.64
C THR A 376 15.96 0.32 2.85
N ALA A 377 14.72 -0.13 2.66
CA ALA A 377 13.79 -0.38 3.73
C ALA A 377 13.01 -1.68 3.50
N LEU A 378 12.94 -2.55 4.51
CA LEU A 378 12.05 -3.70 4.52
C LEU A 378 10.66 -3.24 5.01
N GLN A 379 9.66 -3.37 4.16
CA GLN A 379 8.28 -2.96 4.46
C GLN A 379 7.32 -4.15 4.41
N THR A 380 6.19 -4.00 5.10
CA THR A 380 5.06 -4.95 5.06
C THR A 380 3.96 -4.39 4.17
N GLU A 381 3.32 -5.26 3.39
CA GLU A 381 2.07 -4.97 2.65
C GLU A 381 0.83 -5.09 3.58
N GLU A 382 -0.39 -4.84 3.08
CA GLU A 382 -1.62 -4.78 3.90
C GLU A 382 -1.87 -6.05 4.75
N GLY A 383 -1.72 -5.93 6.08
CA GLY A 383 -1.89 -7.04 7.02
C GLY A 383 -3.35 -7.51 7.16
N GLY A 384 -4.31 -6.77 6.60
CA GLY A 384 -5.71 -7.18 6.53
C GLY A 384 -5.99 -8.29 5.52
N ARG A 385 -5.09 -8.52 4.56
CA ARG A 385 -5.27 -9.47 3.43
C ARG A 385 -4.06 -10.37 3.23
N PHE A 386 -2.89 -9.89 3.60
CA PHE A 386 -1.63 -10.59 3.40
C PHE A 386 -1.01 -10.94 4.74
N HIS A 387 -0.59 -12.18 4.92
CA HIS A 387 0.16 -12.60 6.10
C HIS A 387 1.65 -12.69 5.77
N GLY A 388 2.44 -11.86 6.44
CA GLY A 388 3.89 -11.87 6.26
C GLY A 388 4.37 -11.41 4.89
N ALA A 389 3.53 -10.72 4.11
CA ALA A 389 3.94 -10.17 2.82
C ALA A 389 4.91 -9.00 3.04
N MET A 390 6.19 -9.30 2.84
CA MET A 390 7.27 -8.33 3.00
C MET A 390 7.95 -8.05 1.68
N MET A 391 8.36 -6.81 1.51
CA MET A 391 9.04 -6.29 0.33
C MET A 391 10.27 -5.48 0.74
N VAL A 392 11.42 -5.76 0.12
CA VAL A 392 12.61 -4.92 0.23
C VAL A 392 12.51 -3.82 -0.82
N TYR A 393 12.29 -2.59 -0.37
CA TYR A 393 12.28 -1.41 -1.23
C TYR A 393 13.67 -0.77 -1.25
N GLN A 394 14.18 -0.48 -2.46
CA GLN A 394 15.47 0.17 -2.67
C GLN A 394 15.34 1.41 -3.54
N LEU A 395 16.05 2.48 -3.16
CA LEU A 395 16.24 3.68 -3.97
C LEU A 395 17.72 3.78 -4.35
N GLY A 396 18.05 3.51 -5.61
CA GLY A 396 19.41 3.56 -6.13
C GLY A 396 19.70 4.88 -6.85
N LEU A 397 20.64 5.68 -6.34
CA LEU A 397 21.01 6.97 -6.93
C LEU A 397 22.17 6.78 -7.90
N LEU A 398 21.89 6.92 -9.19
CA LEU A 398 22.87 6.74 -10.25
C LEU A 398 23.96 7.82 -10.20
N GLY A 399 25.20 7.39 -10.36
CA GLY A 399 26.36 8.27 -10.52
C GLY A 399 26.46 8.88 -11.93
N ALA A 400 27.35 9.86 -12.09
CA ALA A 400 27.56 10.60 -13.34
C ALA A 400 27.99 9.73 -14.54
N TYR A 401 28.56 8.54 -14.29
CA TYR A 401 29.01 7.60 -15.33
C TYR A 401 27.98 6.53 -15.70
N SER A 402 26.72 6.66 -15.26
CA SER A 402 25.69 5.68 -15.63
C SER A 402 25.38 5.74 -17.12
N ARG A 403 25.53 4.61 -17.81
CA ARG A 403 25.22 4.44 -19.25
C ARG A 403 23.77 4.00 -19.50
N ASN A 404 22.82 4.35 -18.63
CA ASN A 404 21.46 3.84 -18.81
C ASN A 404 20.73 4.64 -19.91
N GLU A 405 20.98 4.24 -21.16
CA GLU A 405 20.49 4.83 -22.42
C GLU A 405 18.98 4.59 -22.68
N ARG A 406 18.23 4.04 -21.71
CA ARG A 406 16.77 3.84 -21.80
C ARG A 406 16.03 5.18 -21.72
N ALA A 407 16.17 6.02 -22.75
CA ALA A 407 15.67 7.39 -22.77
C ALA A 407 14.16 7.49 -22.49
N ASP A 408 13.37 6.52 -22.96
CA ASP A 408 11.89 6.52 -22.84
C ASP A 408 11.36 5.96 -21.51
N CYS A 409 12.25 5.59 -20.57
CA CYS A 409 11.86 4.99 -19.29
C CYS A 409 12.09 5.91 -18.09
N TRP A 410 12.52 7.15 -18.30
CA TRP A 410 12.74 8.12 -17.24
C TRP A 410 11.59 9.12 -17.17
N MET A 411 11.02 9.29 -15.98
CA MET A 411 9.94 10.24 -15.73
C MET A 411 10.31 11.15 -14.55
N SER A 412 10.04 12.45 -14.68
CA SER A 412 10.36 13.42 -13.63
C SER A 412 9.47 13.24 -12.40
N LEU A 413 9.95 13.66 -11.23
CA LEU A 413 9.17 13.70 -9.99
C LEU A 413 7.88 14.51 -10.13
N ALA A 414 7.94 15.65 -10.84
CA ALA A 414 6.77 16.49 -11.08
C ALA A 414 5.69 15.76 -11.89
N GLU A 415 6.06 15.04 -12.95
CA GLU A 415 5.12 14.26 -13.76
C GLU A 415 4.49 13.10 -12.94
N ILE A 416 5.31 12.38 -12.18
CA ILE A 416 4.83 11.29 -11.31
C ILE A 416 3.87 11.83 -10.24
N ASP A 417 4.17 12.99 -9.63
CA ASP A 417 3.29 13.60 -8.64
C ASP A 417 1.93 14.00 -9.23
N ILE A 418 1.90 14.61 -10.42
CA ILE A 418 0.65 14.94 -11.11
C ILE A 418 -0.17 13.67 -11.40
N LEU A 419 0.47 12.59 -11.87
CA LEU A 419 -0.20 11.31 -12.10
C LEU A 419 -0.71 10.68 -10.80
N ASN A 420 0.03 10.84 -9.70
CA ASN A 420 -0.35 10.33 -8.39
C ASN A 420 -1.52 11.13 -7.77
N TRP A 421 -1.64 12.43 -8.03
CA TRP A 421 -2.72 13.26 -7.48
C TRP A 421 -4.04 13.15 -8.23
N HIS A 422 -4.00 12.77 -9.51
CA HIS A 422 -5.16 12.85 -10.40
C HIS A 422 -5.51 11.53 -11.11
N GLY A 423 -4.73 10.47 -10.91
CA GLY A 423 -4.89 9.21 -11.62
C GLY A 423 -4.88 8.01 -10.69
N ASP A 424 -5.32 6.88 -11.24
CA ASP A 424 -5.24 5.57 -10.64
C ASP A 424 -4.29 4.69 -11.45
N CYS A 425 -3.08 5.17 -11.74
CA CYS A 425 -2.18 4.50 -12.69
C CYS A 425 -0.80 4.15 -12.13
N LEU A 426 -0.47 4.59 -10.91
CA LEU A 426 0.77 4.18 -10.25
C LEU A 426 0.51 2.91 -9.45
N SER A 427 1.47 2.00 -9.46
CA SER A 427 1.51 0.85 -8.55
C SER A 427 1.73 1.27 -7.10
N ILE A 428 1.29 0.44 -6.16
CA ILE A 428 1.55 0.64 -4.72
C ILE A 428 3.04 0.61 -4.41
N GLU A 429 3.81 -0.16 -5.16
CA GLU A 429 5.27 -0.26 -5.05
C GLU A 429 5.93 1.08 -5.42
N LEU A 430 5.54 1.68 -6.54
CA LEU A 430 6.03 3.00 -6.94
C LEU A 430 5.65 4.07 -5.91
N ARG A 431 4.42 4.03 -5.40
CA ARG A 431 3.97 4.97 -4.36
C ARG A 431 4.77 4.81 -3.07
N THR A 432 5.11 3.59 -2.67
CA THR A 432 5.99 3.34 -1.51
C THR A 432 7.39 3.94 -1.74
N CYS A 433 7.99 3.69 -2.91
CA CYS A 433 9.27 4.31 -3.29
C CYS A 433 9.20 5.85 -3.31
N LEU A 434 8.10 6.41 -3.79
CA LEU A 434 7.87 7.87 -3.84
C LEU A 434 7.79 8.48 -2.43
N ALA A 435 7.09 7.82 -1.50
CA ALA A 435 7.06 8.26 -0.10
C ALA A 435 8.46 8.25 0.54
N MET A 436 9.25 7.21 0.26
CA MET A 436 10.66 7.13 0.69
C MET A 436 11.53 8.23 0.08
N LEU A 437 11.39 8.48 -1.22
CA LEU A 437 12.11 9.55 -1.93
C LEU A 437 11.80 10.91 -1.31
N LYS A 438 10.53 11.20 -1.05
CA LYS A 438 10.09 12.44 -0.38
C LYS A 438 10.68 12.58 1.02
N GLY A 439 10.77 11.48 1.78
CA GLY A 439 11.46 11.44 3.06
C GLY A 439 12.95 11.79 2.96
N LEU A 440 13.64 11.29 1.93
CA LEU A 440 15.04 11.60 1.69
C LEU A 440 15.27 13.05 1.26
N ILE A 441 14.38 13.62 0.45
CA ILE A 441 14.44 15.03 0.04
C ILE A 441 14.28 15.94 1.25
N LEU A 442 13.25 15.71 2.08
CA LEU A 442 12.97 16.57 3.25
C LEU A 442 14.00 16.44 4.37
N THR A 443 14.71 15.31 4.45
CA THR A 443 15.82 15.12 5.39
C THR A 443 17.15 15.64 4.86
N GLY A 444 17.20 16.21 3.65
CA GLY A 444 18.41 16.75 3.03
C GLY A 444 19.38 15.68 2.52
N ASN A 445 18.95 14.42 2.48
CA ASN A 445 19.75 13.28 2.01
C ASN A 445 19.83 13.20 0.47
N ILE A 446 18.87 13.84 -0.22
CA ILE A 446 18.83 14.02 -1.66
C ILE A 446 18.43 15.47 -1.94
N THR A 447 19.13 16.14 -2.84
CA THR A 447 18.78 17.49 -3.29
C THR A 447 18.11 17.41 -4.66
N LEU A 448 17.03 18.19 -4.83
CA LEU A 448 16.33 18.34 -6.11
C LEU A 448 17.24 18.93 -7.21
#